data_AF-A0A950AIR8-F1
#
_entry.id   AF-A0A950AIR8-F1
#
_cell.length_a   1.000
_cell.length_b   1.000
_cell.length_c   1.000
_cell.angle_alpha   90.00
_cell.angle_beta   90.00
_cell.angle_gamma   90.00
#
_symmetry.space_group_name_H-M   'P 1'
#
loop_
_entity.id
_entity.type
_entity.pdbx_description
1 polymer ?
#
loop_
_entity_poly.entity_id
_entity_poly.type
_entity_poly.pdbx_seq_one_letter_code
_entity_poly.pdbx_strand_id
1 'polypeptide(L)'
;MFTTTSGEKIFVVDGHVHLWDGSDENCRNRYGEEFIKCFYDYHQLSPKEYIWPYKKYQKYTDEDFEQDVFQNGYVDVAIFNPQYLGDFYYHGFSSLDRNEAFRKKHPDRVITNGFWDPRNGEVGLDQLEADVKKYKWHGVK
;
A
#
# COMPACT_ATOMS: atom_id res chain seq x y z
N MET A 1 2.56 -17.14 -11.54
CA MET A 1 1.95 -17.03 -12.88
C MET A 1 0.60 -17.69 -12.83
N PHE A 2 -0.44 -16.93 -13.15
CA PHE A 2 -1.80 -17.43 -13.26
C PHE A 2 -1.91 -18.40 -14.44
N THR A 3 -2.67 -19.49 -14.28
CA THR A 3 -2.94 -20.43 -15.38
C THR A 3 -4.42 -20.36 -15.74
N THR A 4 -4.72 -20.03 -16.98
CA THR A 4 -6.10 -19.94 -17.48
C THR A 4 -6.72 -21.34 -17.61
N THR A 5 -8.04 -21.40 -17.82
CA THR A 5 -8.74 -22.66 -18.09
C THR A 5 -8.29 -23.33 -19.38
N SER A 6 -7.71 -22.59 -20.33
CA SER A 6 -7.10 -23.12 -21.55
C SER A 6 -5.65 -23.60 -21.36
N GLY A 7 -5.06 -23.42 -20.18
CA GLY A 7 -3.69 -23.81 -19.86
C GLY A 7 -2.63 -22.75 -20.19
N GLU A 8 -3.03 -21.55 -20.63
CA GLU A 8 -2.11 -20.43 -20.85
C GLU A 8 -1.56 -19.92 -19.53
N LYS A 9 -0.26 -19.61 -19.48
CA LYS A 9 0.40 -19.03 -18.30
C LYS A 9 0.56 -17.53 -18.48
N ILE A 10 -0.05 -16.76 -17.59
CA ILE A 10 -0.02 -15.29 -17.60
C ILE A 10 0.81 -14.82 -16.42
N PHE A 11 1.74 -13.89 -16.70
CA PHE A 11 2.47 -13.16 -15.66
C PHE A 11 1.67 -11.92 -15.26
N VAL A 12 1.31 -11.81 -13.99
CA VAL A 12 0.41 -10.75 -13.50
C VAL A 12 1.18 -9.71 -12.71
N VAL A 13 1.13 -8.46 -13.18
CA VAL A 13 1.68 -7.30 -12.47
C VAL A 13 0.53 -6.46 -11.93
N ASP A 14 0.46 -6.31 -10.62
CA ASP A 14 -0.41 -5.31 -10.01
C ASP A 14 0.34 -3.98 -9.92
N GLY A 15 -0.05 -3.06 -10.80
CA GLY A 15 0.61 -1.77 -10.95
C GLY A 15 0.34 -0.78 -9.82
N HIS A 16 -0.61 -1.05 -8.91
CA HIS A 16 -0.98 -0.11 -7.86
C HIS A 16 -1.57 -0.80 -6.63
N VAL A 17 -0.73 -1.00 -5.62
CA VAL A 17 -1.16 -1.55 -4.33
C VAL A 17 -0.75 -0.66 -3.15
N HIS A 18 -1.42 -0.86 -2.02
CA HIS A 18 -1.14 -0.17 -0.76
C HIS A 18 -1.09 -1.17 0.40
N LEU A 19 -0.03 -1.10 1.20
CA LEU A 19 0.01 -1.74 2.52
C LEU A 19 -0.38 -0.69 3.57
N TRP A 20 -1.68 -0.54 3.80
CA TRP A 20 -2.21 0.61 4.52
C TRP A 20 -2.27 0.44 6.05
N ASP A 21 -2.24 1.57 6.75
CA ASP A 21 -2.43 1.70 8.18
C ASP A 21 -3.30 2.94 8.47
N GLY A 22 -4.61 2.72 8.57
CA GLY A 22 -5.61 3.67 9.06
C GLY A 22 -6.06 3.36 10.49
N SER A 23 -5.17 2.75 11.30
CA SER A 23 -5.45 2.46 12.71
C SER A 23 -5.65 3.74 13.52
N ASP A 24 -6.32 3.60 14.66
CA ASP A 24 -6.58 4.72 15.57
C ASP A 24 -5.26 5.35 16.05
N GLU A 25 -4.24 4.52 16.27
CA GLU A 25 -2.90 4.92 16.71
C GLU A 25 -2.16 5.74 15.64
N ASN A 26 -2.43 5.48 14.36
CA ASN A 26 -1.81 6.21 13.26
C ASN A 26 -2.60 7.47 12.86
N CYS A 27 -3.88 7.60 13.25
CA CYS A 27 -4.69 8.77 12.94
C CYS A 27 -4.25 10.01 13.75
N ARG A 28 -3.89 11.10 13.07
CA ARG A 28 -3.51 12.38 13.70
C ARG A 28 -4.70 13.15 14.23
N ASN A 29 -5.85 13.01 13.58
CA ASN A 29 -7.05 13.79 13.82
C ASN A 29 -8.26 13.06 13.22
N ARG A 30 -9.45 13.66 13.39
CA ARG A 30 -10.71 13.10 12.87
C ARG A 30 -10.69 12.83 11.36
N TYR A 31 -9.90 13.59 10.58
CA TYR A 31 -9.89 13.46 9.12
C TYR A 31 -9.20 12.17 8.67
N GLY A 32 -8.22 11.67 9.42
CA GLY A 32 -7.64 10.34 9.19
C GLY A 32 -8.63 9.21 9.47
N GLU A 33 -9.45 9.34 10.51
CA GLU A 33 -10.52 8.39 10.81
C GLU A 33 -11.62 8.43 9.73
N GLU A 34 -12.07 9.63 9.35
CA GLU A 34 -13.08 9.83 8.30
C GLU A 34 -12.60 9.28 6.94
N PHE A 35 -11.30 9.46 6.62
CA PHE A 35 -10.72 8.94 5.39
C PHE A 35 -10.84 7.42 5.31
N ILE A 36 -10.37 6.66 6.31
CA ILE A 36 -10.45 5.19 6.29
C ILE A 36 -11.90 4.69 6.39
N LYS A 37 -12.78 5.41 7.10
CA LYS A 37 -14.23 5.09 7.13
C LYS A 37 -14.87 5.16 5.76
N CYS A 38 -14.52 6.16 4.94
CA CYS A 38 -15.02 6.26 3.58
C CYS A 38 -14.71 4.97 2.77
N PHE A 39 -13.47 4.47 2.83
CA PHE A 39 -13.12 3.19 2.18
C PHE A 39 -13.88 2.00 2.77
N TYR A 40 -14.06 1.99 4.09
CA TYR A 40 -14.81 0.92 4.76
C TYR A 40 -16.29 0.92 4.37
N ASP A 41 -16.93 2.07 4.21
CA ASP A 41 -18.31 2.17 3.76
C ASP A 41 -18.48 1.59 2.35
N TYR A 42 -17.50 1.79 1.45
CA TYR A 42 -17.46 1.09 0.17
C TYR A 42 -17.17 -0.40 0.32
N HIS A 43 -16.32 -0.80 1.26
CA HIS A 43 -16.06 -2.22 1.57
C HIS A 43 -17.34 -2.96 1.95
N GLN A 44 -18.27 -2.31 2.67
CA GLN A 44 -19.57 -2.89 3.04
C GLN A 44 -20.49 -3.22 1.85
N LEU A 45 -20.17 -2.75 0.64
CA LEU A 45 -20.90 -3.10 -0.58
C LEU A 45 -20.46 -4.43 -1.19
N SER A 46 -19.41 -5.07 -0.65
CA SER A 46 -18.89 -6.37 -1.09
C SER A 46 -19.81 -7.53 -0.69
N PRO A 47 -19.67 -8.72 -1.32
CA PRO A 47 -20.31 -9.93 -0.82
C PRO A 47 -19.96 -10.20 0.65
N LYS A 48 -20.91 -10.74 1.41
CA LYS A 48 -20.85 -10.82 2.88
C LYS A 48 -19.62 -11.56 3.40
N GLU A 49 -19.19 -12.58 2.67
CA GLU A 49 -18.02 -13.40 2.97
C GLU A 49 -16.69 -12.65 2.86
N TYR A 50 -16.65 -11.53 2.11
CA TYR A 50 -15.45 -10.70 1.94
C TYR A 50 -15.45 -9.48 2.87
N ILE A 51 -16.56 -9.19 3.55
CA ILE A 51 -16.63 -8.06 4.49
C ILE A 51 -15.78 -8.36 5.71
N TRP A 52 -14.83 -7.47 6.00
CA TRP A 52 -13.96 -7.57 7.18
C TRP A 52 -14.57 -6.77 8.33
N PRO A 53 -14.35 -7.18 9.59
CA PRO A 53 -14.58 -6.29 10.72
C PRO A 53 -13.76 -5.00 10.57
N TYR A 54 -14.34 -3.85 10.92
CA TYR A 54 -13.70 -2.55 10.76
C TYR A 54 -12.28 -2.50 11.35
N LYS A 55 -12.08 -3.03 12.55
CA LYS A 55 -10.76 -3.04 13.21
C LYS A 55 -9.70 -3.83 12.43
N LYS A 56 -10.09 -4.92 11.76
CA LYS A 56 -9.20 -5.64 10.83
C LYS A 56 -8.95 -4.77 9.58
N TYR A 57 -10.01 -4.20 9.00
CA TYR A 57 -9.91 -3.38 7.80
C TYR A 57 -9.04 -2.14 7.97
N GLN A 58 -9.00 -1.53 9.15
CA GLN A 58 -8.19 -0.34 9.41
C GLN A 58 -6.71 -0.56 9.15
N LYS A 59 -6.18 -1.77 9.29
CA LYS A 59 -4.75 -2.04 9.12
C LYS A 59 -4.52 -3.33 8.35
N TYR A 60 -4.05 -3.18 7.13
CA TYR A 60 -3.71 -4.33 6.30
C TYR A 60 -2.41 -4.93 6.81
N THR A 61 -2.42 -6.20 7.23
CA THR A 61 -1.21 -6.88 7.73
C THR A 61 -0.35 -7.39 6.57
N ASP A 62 0.90 -7.75 6.86
CA ASP A 62 1.79 -8.34 5.85
C ASP A 62 1.22 -9.71 5.42
N GLU A 63 0.70 -10.48 6.38
CA GLU A 63 0.10 -11.81 6.15
C GLU A 63 -1.18 -11.73 5.31
N ASP A 64 -2.07 -10.76 5.61
CA ASP A 64 -3.28 -10.56 4.81
C ASP A 64 -2.90 -10.12 3.38
N PHE A 65 -1.88 -9.27 3.21
CA PHE A 65 -1.40 -8.86 1.89
C PHE A 65 -0.87 -10.06 1.09
N GLU A 66 -0.04 -10.90 1.69
CA GLU A 66 0.44 -12.13 1.05
C GLU A 66 -0.71 -13.07 0.68
N GLN A 67 -1.67 -13.26 1.58
CA GLN A 67 -2.83 -14.12 1.31
C GLN A 67 -3.67 -13.59 0.15
N ASP A 68 -4.03 -12.31 0.19
CA ASP A 68 -4.98 -11.73 -0.76
C ASP A 68 -4.35 -11.43 -2.11
N VAL A 69 -3.19 -10.77 -2.13
CA VAL A 69 -2.58 -10.28 -3.37
C VAL A 69 -1.80 -11.39 -4.05
N PHE A 70 -1.00 -12.13 -3.30
CA PHE A 70 -0.09 -13.12 -3.87
C PHE A 70 -0.70 -14.50 -4.04
N GLN A 71 -1.44 -15.00 -3.04
CA GLN A 71 -2.01 -16.35 -3.10
C GLN A 71 -3.36 -16.36 -3.83
N ASN A 72 -4.30 -15.53 -3.36
CA ASN A 72 -5.67 -15.50 -3.89
C ASN A 72 -5.78 -14.65 -5.16
N GLY A 73 -5.00 -13.58 -5.26
CA GLY A 73 -4.99 -12.63 -6.37
C GLY A 73 -4.05 -13.01 -7.52
N TYR A 74 -3.22 -14.04 -7.33
CA TYR A 74 -2.26 -14.56 -8.32
C TYR A 74 -1.23 -13.54 -8.83
N VAL A 75 -1.00 -12.44 -8.09
CA VAL A 75 -0.06 -11.40 -8.48
C VAL A 75 1.37 -11.90 -8.38
N ASP A 76 2.11 -11.82 -9.49
CA ASP A 76 3.52 -12.20 -9.53
C ASP A 76 4.39 -11.07 -8.98
N VAL A 77 4.14 -9.83 -9.42
CA VAL A 77 4.83 -8.62 -8.96
C VAL A 77 3.81 -7.54 -8.61
N ALA A 78 3.94 -6.97 -7.41
CA ALA A 78 3.11 -5.86 -6.95
C ALA A 78 3.94 -4.57 -6.82
N ILE A 79 3.36 -3.43 -7.19
CA ILE A 79 4.02 -2.12 -7.14
C ILE A 79 3.39 -1.27 -6.06
N PHE A 80 4.11 -1.09 -4.94
CA PHE A 80 3.70 -0.17 -3.88
C PHE A 80 3.81 1.27 -4.33
N ASN A 81 2.70 1.97 -4.16
CA ASN A 81 2.51 3.35 -4.57
C ASN A 81 2.10 4.16 -3.34
N PRO A 82 3.06 4.70 -2.57
CA PRO A 82 2.79 5.26 -1.25
C PRO A 82 1.70 6.33 -1.27
N GLN A 83 0.89 6.33 -0.23
CA GLN A 83 -0.15 7.31 0.03
C GLN A 83 0.19 7.94 1.38
N TYR A 84 1.00 9.01 1.38
CA TYR A 84 1.55 9.53 2.63
C TYR A 84 0.48 10.20 3.48
N LEU A 85 -0.23 11.23 2.98
CA LEU A 85 -1.33 11.89 3.72
C LEU A 85 -0.91 12.34 5.13
N GLY A 86 0.25 13.01 5.24
CA GLY A 86 0.84 13.43 6.52
C GLY A 86 -0.03 14.38 7.35
N ASP A 87 -1.01 15.05 6.75
CA ASP A 87 -1.98 15.86 7.51
C ASP A 87 -2.98 14.98 8.29
N PHE A 88 -3.16 13.72 7.88
CA PHE A 88 -4.16 12.79 8.43
C PHE A 88 -3.52 11.71 9.30
N TYR A 89 -2.28 11.32 9.01
CA TYR A 89 -1.62 10.17 9.65
C TYR A 89 -0.20 10.46 10.16
N TYR A 90 0.18 9.85 11.29
CA TYR A 90 1.50 10.02 11.92
C TYR A 90 2.64 9.49 11.08
N HIS A 91 2.47 8.29 10.54
CA HIS A 91 3.47 7.56 9.76
C HIS A 91 3.08 7.41 8.28
N GLY A 92 2.03 8.13 7.89
CA GLY A 92 1.37 8.05 6.61
C GLY A 92 0.39 6.88 6.48
N PHE A 93 -0.54 6.97 5.53
CA PHE A 93 -1.53 5.90 5.29
C PHE A 93 -0.88 4.65 4.69
N SER A 94 0.08 4.82 3.78
CA SER A 94 1.00 3.75 3.36
C SER A 94 2.44 4.24 3.56
N SER A 95 3.09 3.68 4.58
CA SER A 95 4.41 4.10 5.07
C SER A 95 5.55 3.63 4.16
N LEU A 96 6.49 4.54 3.87
CA LEU A 96 7.70 4.25 3.10
C LEU A 96 8.57 3.16 3.74
N ASP A 97 8.86 3.28 5.04
CA ASP A 97 9.68 2.32 5.77
C ASP A 97 9.01 0.94 5.84
N ARG A 98 7.68 0.90 6.02
CA ARG A 98 6.93 -0.36 6.03
C ARG A 98 6.93 -1.03 4.66
N ASN A 99 6.70 -0.27 3.60
CA ASN A 99 6.74 -0.77 2.23
C ASN A 99 8.14 -1.32 1.90
N GLU A 100 9.22 -0.62 2.30
CA GLU A 100 10.59 -1.11 2.13
C GLU A 100 10.84 -2.41 2.90
N ALA A 101 10.37 -2.50 4.14
CA ALA A 101 10.52 -3.69 4.96
C ALA A 101 9.83 -4.89 4.32
N PHE A 102 8.63 -4.71 3.78
CA PHE A 102 7.92 -5.74 3.04
C PHE A 102 8.65 -6.11 1.75
N ARG A 103 9.12 -5.12 0.97
CA ARG A 103 9.93 -5.35 -0.24
C ARG A 103 11.18 -6.19 0.04
N LYS A 104 11.87 -5.95 1.17
CA LYS A 104 13.04 -6.74 1.57
C LYS A 104 12.71 -8.20 1.89
N LYS A 105 11.50 -8.50 2.37
CA LYS A 105 11.00 -9.88 2.56
C LYS A 105 10.64 -10.54 1.22
N HIS A 106 10.22 -9.76 0.23
CA HIS A 106 9.77 -10.24 -1.09
C HIS A 106 10.47 -9.52 -2.26
N PRO A 107 11.80 -9.58 -2.35
CA PRO A 107 12.57 -8.75 -3.29
C PRO A 107 12.24 -9.05 -4.77
N ASP A 108 11.82 -10.28 -5.08
CA ASP A 108 11.48 -10.71 -6.43
C ASP A 108 9.99 -10.50 -6.79
N ARG A 109 9.17 -10.03 -5.84
CA ARG A 109 7.71 -9.89 -6.01
C ARG A 109 7.20 -8.49 -5.74
N VAL A 110 8.05 -7.58 -5.28
CA VAL A 110 7.63 -6.24 -4.87
C VAL A 110 8.56 -5.20 -5.44
N ILE A 111 7.96 -4.19 -6.05
CA ILE A 111 8.60 -2.93 -6.40
C ILE A 111 8.01 -1.85 -5.49
N THR A 112 8.82 -0.91 -5.03
CA THR A 112 8.35 0.21 -4.21
C THR A 112 8.74 1.51 -4.87
N ASN A 113 7.77 2.42 -4.97
CA ASN A 113 7.98 3.80 -5.39
C ASN A 113 8.16 4.70 -4.16
N GLY A 114 8.89 5.80 -4.34
CA GLY A 114 8.94 6.90 -3.39
C GLY A 114 7.70 7.78 -3.45
N PHE A 115 7.70 8.84 -2.65
CA PHE A 115 6.64 9.83 -2.55
C PHE A 115 7.22 11.23 -2.72
N TRP A 116 6.52 12.11 -3.43
CA TRP A 116 6.83 13.53 -3.42
C TRP A 116 5.56 14.39 -3.47
N ASP A 117 5.47 15.35 -2.55
CA ASP A 117 4.41 16.34 -2.56
C ASP A 117 4.92 17.66 -3.15
N PRO A 118 4.42 18.11 -4.31
CA PRO A 118 4.85 19.37 -4.91
C PRO A 118 4.56 20.58 -4.01
N ARG A 119 3.63 20.48 -3.05
CA ARG A 119 3.31 21.56 -2.11
C ARG A 119 4.45 21.82 -1.11
N ASN A 120 5.34 20.84 -0.91
CA ASN A 120 6.50 20.97 -0.02
C ASN A 120 7.66 21.73 -0.67
N GLY A 121 7.57 22.08 -1.96
CA GLY A 121 8.61 22.83 -2.68
C GLY A 121 9.99 22.18 -2.59
N GLU A 122 11.03 22.99 -2.42
CA GLU A 122 12.43 22.56 -2.33
C GLU A 122 12.68 21.56 -1.19
N VAL A 123 12.04 21.75 -0.03
CA VAL A 123 12.18 20.81 1.10
C VAL A 123 11.64 19.42 0.74
N GLY A 124 10.59 19.36 -0.08
CA GLY A 124 10.07 18.11 -0.62
C GLY A 124 11.05 17.44 -1.58
N LEU A 125 11.76 18.22 -2.39
CA LEU A 125 12.79 17.70 -3.31
C LEU A 125 14.01 17.17 -2.54
N ASP A 126 14.48 17.90 -1.53
CA ASP A 126 15.56 17.44 -0.64
C ASP A 126 15.22 16.10 0.03
N GLN A 127 13.97 15.96 0.48
CA GLN A 127 13.47 14.72 1.07
C GLN A 127 13.39 13.59 0.03
N LEU A 128 12.88 13.85 -1.18
CA LEU A 128 12.86 12.88 -2.27
C LEU A 128 14.27 12.39 -2.60
N GLU A 129 15.24 13.30 -2.71
CA GLU A 129 16.64 12.93 -2.94
C GLU A 129 17.21 12.06 -1.81
N ALA A 130 16.92 12.41 -0.56
CA ALA A 130 17.36 11.63 0.60
C ALA A 130 16.74 10.22 0.59
N ASP A 131 15.46 10.10 0.25
CA ASP A 131 14.76 8.83 0.15
C ASP A 131 15.29 7.97 -1.02
N VAL A 132 15.52 8.55 -2.20
CA VAL A 132 16.18 7.85 -3.32
C VAL A 132 17.59 7.38 -2.92
N LYS A 133 18.36 8.21 -2.20
CA LYS A 133 19.70 7.82 -1.70
C LYS A 133 19.61 6.68 -0.69
N LYS A 134 18.62 6.69 0.20
CA LYS A 134 18.38 5.68 1.25
C LYS A 134 17.89 4.35 0.67
N TYR A 135 16.84 4.38 -0.14
CA TYR A 135 16.13 3.17 -0.57
C TYR A 135 16.53 2.66 -1.95
N LYS A 136 17.15 3.50 -2.80
CA LYS A 136 17.50 3.17 -4.19
C LYS A 136 16.29 2.84 -5.07
N TRP A 137 15.12 3.41 -4.76
CA TRP A 137 13.94 3.26 -5.58
C TRP A 137 14.07 4.05 -6.89
N HIS A 138 13.39 3.55 -7.94
CA HIS A 138 13.45 4.13 -9.28
C HIS A 138 12.16 4.84 -9.72
N GLY A 139 11.10 4.76 -8.94
CA GLY A 139 9.83 5.42 -9.21
C GLY A 139 9.41 6.34 -8.07
N VAL A 140 8.52 7.29 -8.38
CA VAL A 140 7.90 8.23 -7.46
C VAL A 140 6.41 8.32 -7.78
N LYS A 141 5.59 8.56 -6.76
CA LYS A 141 4.18 8.88 -6.88
C LYS A 141 3.83 10.15 -6.13
#